data_AF-A0A3B0K965-F1
#
_entry.id   AF-A0A3B0K965-F1
#
_cell.length_a   1.000
_cell.length_b   1.000
_cell.length_c   1.000
_cell.angle_alpha   90.00
_cell.angle_beta   90.00
_cell.angle_gamma   90.00
#
_symmetry.space_group_name_H-M   'P 1'
#
loop_
_entity.id
_entity.type
_entity.pdbx_description
1 polymer ?
#
loop_
_entity_poly.entity_id
_entity_poly.type
_entity_poly.pdbx_seq_one_letter_code
_entity_poly.pdbx_strand_id
1 'polypeptide(L)'
;MESNAPELGAKPRTKNINSHSGRNQGDGASHRVVRKLPPRAANDRRNIYITSKTDFKAQQKRCKELLNSGVKEIFLHCMGYSITRGLNLALRLIKNSEGALGYTINTSTIQLVDELHPLCDEDDITFRQRNNSALHIRIFSNNLFNIDVPQLPAPPALPKVSQREPPKPQQPKQQHQHPQKANFKKQKAKAAKKQKAKAAKKQKAEAAKKQKAEAKKQKNT
;
A
#
# COMPACT_ATOMS: atom_id res chain seq x y z
N MET A 1 -48.20 -44.68 -45.16
CA MET A 1 -48.68 -43.56 -44.33
C MET A 1 -48.26 -43.87 -42.91
N GLU A 2 -47.21 -43.23 -42.40
CA GLU A 2 -47.04 -42.88 -40.97
C GLU A 2 -45.68 -42.21 -40.78
N SER A 3 -45.78 -40.92 -40.56
CA SER A 3 -44.74 -39.95 -40.21
C SER A 3 -44.34 -40.09 -38.75
N ASN A 4 -43.04 -39.99 -38.43
CA ASN A 4 -42.65 -39.37 -37.15
C ASN A 4 -41.34 -38.57 -37.27
N ALA A 5 -41.38 -37.39 -36.68
CA ALA A 5 -40.50 -36.24 -36.90
C ALA A 5 -39.13 -36.34 -36.18
N PRO A 6 -38.12 -35.51 -36.53
CA PRO A 6 -36.80 -35.56 -35.93
C PRO A 6 -36.79 -34.84 -34.57
N GLU A 7 -36.33 -35.54 -33.54
CA GLU A 7 -36.23 -35.00 -32.18
C GLU A 7 -35.15 -33.89 -32.12
N LEU A 8 -35.59 -32.71 -31.71
CA LEU A 8 -34.80 -31.52 -31.50
C LEU A 8 -33.74 -31.75 -30.41
N GLY A 9 -32.50 -31.38 -30.73
CA GLY A 9 -31.35 -31.50 -29.84
C GLY A 9 -31.55 -30.86 -28.47
N ALA A 10 -31.64 -31.69 -27.44
CA ALA A 10 -31.46 -31.29 -26.06
C ALA A 10 -29.96 -31.14 -25.76
N LYS A 11 -29.48 -29.90 -25.65
CA LYS A 11 -28.13 -29.62 -25.13
C LYS A 11 -28.04 -30.10 -23.68
N PRO A 12 -26.94 -30.78 -23.26
CA PRO A 12 -26.79 -31.23 -21.89
C PRO A 12 -26.69 -30.02 -20.95
N ARG A 13 -27.62 -29.95 -20.00
CA ARG A 13 -27.68 -28.94 -18.94
C ARG A 13 -26.55 -29.22 -17.95
N THR A 14 -25.36 -28.68 -18.19
CA THR A 14 -24.24 -28.77 -17.24
C THR A 14 -24.59 -27.98 -15.97
N LYS A 15 -25.03 -28.71 -14.93
CA LYS A 15 -25.11 -28.18 -13.57
C LYS A 15 -23.66 -27.91 -13.13
N ASN A 16 -23.23 -26.67 -13.25
CA ASN A 16 -21.97 -26.20 -12.71
C ASN A 16 -22.13 -26.13 -11.18
N ILE A 17 -21.99 -27.28 -10.53
CA ILE A 17 -21.90 -27.38 -9.08
C ILE A 17 -20.55 -26.75 -8.73
N ASN A 18 -20.58 -25.46 -8.41
CA ASN A 18 -19.46 -24.79 -7.76
C ASN A 18 -19.31 -25.36 -6.33
N SER A 19 -18.83 -26.59 -6.23
CA SER A 19 -18.34 -27.22 -5.01
C SER A 19 -16.95 -26.66 -4.69
N HIS A 20 -16.87 -25.35 -4.42
CA HIS A 20 -15.67 -24.72 -3.84
C HIS A 20 -15.83 -24.46 -2.33
N SER A 21 -16.87 -25.00 -1.70
CA SER A 21 -17.02 -25.04 -0.24
C SER A 21 -16.14 -26.10 0.45
N GLY A 22 -15.43 -26.95 -0.31
CA GLY A 22 -14.74 -28.13 0.21
C GLY A 22 -13.30 -27.97 0.72
N ARG A 23 -12.75 -26.75 0.88
CA ARG A 23 -11.39 -26.56 1.47
C ARG A 23 -11.40 -26.12 2.94
N ASN A 24 -12.42 -26.50 3.69
CA ASN A 24 -12.41 -26.45 5.16
C ASN A 24 -12.23 -27.84 5.81
N GLN A 25 -12.00 -28.90 5.03
CA GLN A 25 -11.96 -30.29 5.52
C GLN A 25 -10.66 -30.68 6.28
N GLY A 26 -9.73 -29.75 6.52
CA GLY A 26 -8.51 -30.03 7.29
C GLY A 26 -8.62 -29.79 8.80
N ASP A 27 -9.55 -28.94 9.25
CA ASP A 27 -9.65 -28.50 10.65
C ASP A 27 -11.07 -28.75 11.24
N GLY A 28 -11.93 -29.44 10.48
CA GLY A 28 -13.39 -29.42 10.63
C GLY A 28 -14.00 -30.25 11.76
N ALA A 29 -13.21 -30.78 12.70
CA ALA A 29 -13.74 -31.57 13.81
C ALA A 29 -13.89 -30.77 15.12
N SER A 30 -13.10 -29.72 15.34
CA SER A 30 -13.02 -29.08 16.67
C SER A 30 -13.13 -27.55 16.69
N HIS A 31 -12.94 -26.85 15.56
CA HIS A 31 -12.89 -25.39 15.54
C HIS A 31 -13.63 -24.76 14.35
N ARG A 32 -14.29 -23.62 14.61
CA ARG A 32 -14.81 -22.67 13.62
C ARG A 32 -13.73 -21.64 13.25
N VAL A 33 -13.35 -21.60 11.98
CA VAL A 33 -12.29 -20.68 11.48
C VAL A 33 -12.85 -19.31 11.10
N VAL A 34 -12.33 -18.24 11.74
CA VAL A 34 -12.62 -16.84 11.43
C VAL A 34 -11.37 -16.19 10.80
N ARG A 35 -11.46 -15.87 9.51
CA ARG A 35 -10.32 -15.29 8.75
C ARG A 35 -10.23 -13.78 8.95
N LYS A 36 -9.10 -13.27 9.46
CA LYS A 36 -8.88 -11.82 9.60
C LYS A 36 -8.52 -11.17 8.27
N LEU A 37 -8.71 -9.86 8.21
CA LEU A 37 -8.29 -9.07 7.06
C LEU A 37 -6.75 -9.06 6.96
N PRO A 38 -6.20 -9.18 5.74
CA PRO A 38 -4.78 -8.99 5.52
C PRO A 38 -4.31 -7.62 6.00
N PRO A 39 -3.06 -7.51 6.50
CA PRO A 39 -2.42 -6.22 6.70
C PRO A 39 -2.44 -5.41 5.40
N ARG A 40 -2.85 -4.14 5.48
CA ARG A 40 -2.86 -3.22 4.33
C ARG A 40 -1.89 -2.09 4.59
N ALA A 41 -1.24 -1.64 3.52
CA ALA A 41 -0.51 -0.37 3.54
C ALA A 41 -1.48 0.79 3.84
N ALA A 42 -0.92 1.96 4.16
CA ALA A 42 -1.71 3.18 4.32
C ALA A 42 -2.68 3.36 3.14
N ASN A 43 -3.88 3.86 3.44
CA ASN A 43 -4.99 3.94 2.50
C ASN A 43 -4.72 4.97 1.39
N ASP A 44 -3.88 4.60 0.43
CA ASP A 44 -3.61 5.36 -0.78
C ASP A 44 -4.66 4.99 -1.84
N ARG A 45 -5.24 6.01 -2.47
CA ARG A 45 -6.23 5.85 -3.54
C ARG A 45 -5.65 5.14 -4.77
N ARG A 46 -4.33 5.13 -4.93
CA ARG A 46 -3.60 4.44 -6.00
C ARG A 46 -3.52 2.92 -5.80
N ASN A 47 -3.72 2.45 -4.56
CA ASN A 47 -3.65 1.02 -4.22
C ASN A 47 -5.01 0.36 -4.44
N ILE A 48 -5.06 -0.60 -5.37
CA ILE A 48 -6.26 -1.32 -5.75
C ILE A 48 -6.09 -2.79 -5.35
N TYR A 49 -6.91 -3.24 -4.42
CA TYR A 49 -6.93 -4.63 -3.97
C TYR A 49 -7.90 -5.44 -4.82
N ILE A 50 -7.38 -6.43 -5.55
CA ILE A 50 -8.18 -7.30 -6.41
C ILE A 50 -8.80 -8.40 -5.56
N THR A 51 -10.12 -8.52 -5.64
CA THR A 51 -10.88 -9.60 -5.00
C THR A 51 -11.66 -10.37 -6.06
N SER A 52 -11.91 -11.65 -5.80
CA SER A 52 -12.71 -12.49 -6.70
C SER A 52 -14.22 -12.22 -6.59
N LYS A 53 -14.66 -11.51 -5.53
CA LYS A 53 -16.07 -11.21 -5.27
C LYS A 53 -16.60 -10.08 -6.14
N THR A 54 -15.78 -9.06 -6.43
CA THR A 54 -16.19 -7.95 -7.29
C THR A 54 -16.26 -8.39 -8.74
N ASP A 55 -17.19 -7.83 -9.51
CA ASP A 55 -17.26 -8.06 -10.94
C ASP A 55 -15.98 -7.59 -11.65
N PHE A 56 -15.58 -8.35 -12.69
CA PHE A 56 -14.35 -8.10 -13.43
C PHE A 56 -14.43 -6.79 -14.23
N LYS A 57 -15.55 -6.53 -14.92
CA LYS A 57 -15.70 -5.31 -15.74
C LYS A 57 -15.76 -4.08 -14.83
N ALA A 58 -16.42 -4.19 -13.68
CA ALA A 58 -16.45 -3.12 -12.68
C ALA A 58 -15.02 -2.76 -12.18
N GLN A 59 -14.19 -3.76 -11.87
CA GLN A 59 -12.78 -3.52 -11.50
C GLN A 59 -12.00 -2.85 -12.63
N GLN A 60 -12.21 -3.29 -13.88
CA GLN A 60 -11.54 -2.70 -15.04
C GLN A 60 -11.95 -1.24 -15.27
N LYS A 61 -13.25 -0.94 -15.20
CA LYS A 61 -13.77 0.42 -15.32
C LYS A 61 -13.15 1.34 -14.27
N ARG A 62 -13.12 0.90 -13.00
CA ARG A 62 -12.49 1.64 -11.90
C ARG A 62 -11.01 1.93 -12.14
N CYS A 63 -10.25 0.95 -12.64
CA CYS A 63 -8.83 1.16 -12.95
C CYS A 63 -8.65 2.20 -14.08
N LYS A 64 -9.48 2.13 -15.12
CA LYS A 64 -9.46 3.11 -16.22
C LYS A 64 -9.82 4.51 -15.75
N GLU A 65 -10.86 4.66 -14.92
CA GLU A 65 -11.23 5.94 -14.34
C GLU A 65 -10.11 6.55 -13.50
N LEU A 66 -9.40 5.74 -12.70
CA LEU A 66 -8.26 6.20 -11.92
C LEU A 66 -7.09 6.66 -12.81
N LEU A 67 -6.78 5.91 -13.88
CA LEU A 67 -5.75 6.32 -14.83
C LEU A 67 -6.14 7.61 -15.58
N ASN A 68 -7.40 7.72 -16.00
CA ASN A 68 -7.93 8.91 -16.68
C ASN A 68 -8.05 10.13 -15.76
N SER A 69 -8.08 9.94 -14.44
CA SER A 69 -8.11 11.04 -13.47
C SER A 69 -6.78 11.80 -13.32
N GLY A 70 -5.78 11.46 -14.14
CA GLY A 70 -4.47 12.14 -14.16
C GLY A 70 -3.45 11.54 -13.18
N VAL A 71 -3.73 10.37 -12.60
CA VAL A 71 -2.80 9.67 -11.73
C VAL A 71 -1.69 9.04 -12.58
N LYS A 72 -0.42 9.31 -12.24
CA LYS A 72 0.75 8.79 -12.97
C LYS A 72 0.88 7.26 -12.92
N GLU A 73 0.43 6.66 -11.83
CA GLU A 73 0.59 5.23 -11.57
C GLU A 73 -0.49 4.67 -10.64
N ILE A 74 -0.82 3.40 -10.84
CA ILE A 74 -1.70 2.61 -9.97
C ILE A 74 -1.00 1.31 -9.57
N PHE A 75 -1.37 0.78 -8.39
CA PHE A 75 -0.82 -0.47 -7.87
C PHE A 75 -1.94 -1.49 -7.71
N LEU A 76 -1.85 -2.60 -8.44
CA LEU A 76 -2.76 -3.73 -8.29
C LEU A 76 -2.15 -4.74 -7.31
N HIS A 77 -2.81 -4.95 -6.18
CA HIS A 77 -2.43 -5.95 -5.20
C HIS A 77 -3.34 -7.17 -5.31
N CYS A 78 -2.73 -8.32 -5.57
CA CYS A 78 -3.41 -9.59 -5.72
C CYS A 78 -2.79 -10.60 -4.75
N MET A 79 -3.61 -11.46 -4.17
CA MET A 79 -3.14 -12.54 -3.28
C MET A 79 -3.83 -13.86 -3.58
N GLY A 80 -3.08 -14.95 -3.48
CA GLY A 80 -3.55 -16.32 -3.68
C GLY A 80 -4.40 -16.47 -4.95
N TYR A 81 -5.64 -16.91 -4.78
CA TYR A 81 -6.57 -17.19 -5.89
C TYR A 81 -6.89 -15.97 -6.78
N SER A 82 -6.70 -14.74 -6.30
CA SER A 82 -6.98 -13.53 -7.08
C SER A 82 -5.86 -13.14 -8.07
N ILE A 83 -4.70 -13.81 -8.01
CA ILE A 83 -3.53 -13.48 -8.84
C ILE A 83 -3.83 -13.59 -10.34
N THR A 84 -4.40 -14.69 -10.79
CA THR A 84 -4.76 -14.90 -12.21
C THR A 84 -5.73 -13.83 -12.71
N ARG A 85 -6.71 -13.46 -11.88
CA ARG A 85 -7.66 -12.40 -12.21
C ARG A 85 -6.96 -11.04 -12.32
N GLY A 86 -6.06 -10.72 -11.40
CA GLY A 86 -5.29 -9.47 -11.42
C GLY A 86 -4.37 -9.35 -12.63
N LEU A 87 -3.69 -10.44 -13.01
CA LEU A 87 -2.89 -10.49 -14.23
C LEU A 87 -3.74 -10.23 -15.48
N ASN A 88 -4.88 -10.91 -15.60
CA ASN A 88 -5.82 -10.68 -16.71
C ASN A 88 -6.34 -9.24 -16.75
N LEU A 89 -6.54 -8.62 -15.59
CA LEU A 89 -6.92 -7.21 -15.50
C LEU A 89 -5.82 -6.29 -16.02
N ALA A 90 -4.58 -6.47 -15.55
CA ALA A 90 -3.43 -5.71 -15.99
C ALA A 90 -3.20 -5.82 -17.49
N LEU A 91 -3.19 -7.05 -18.03
CA LEU A 91 -3.00 -7.31 -19.46
C LEU A 91 -4.09 -6.63 -20.31
N ARG A 92 -5.34 -6.66 -19.87
CA ARG A 92 -6.45 -5.98 -20.57
C ARG A 92 -6.33 -4.46 -20.49
N LEU A 93 -5.77 -3.89 -19.43
CA LEU A 93 -5.53 -2.44 -19.34
C LEU A 93 -4.44 -2.02 -20.32
N ILE A 94 -3.32 -2.75 -20.32
CA ILE A 94 -2.17 -2.47 -21.20
C ILE A 94 -2.57 -2.62 -22.68
N LYS A 95 -3.26 -3.72 -23.04
CA LYS A 95 -3.71 -3.96 -24.43
C LYS A 95 -4.63 -2.85 -24.94
N ASN A 96 -5.51 -2.32 -24.09
CA ASN A 96 -6.43 -1.25 -24.46
C ASN A 96 -5.80 0.15 -24.46
N SER A 97 -4.54 0.27 -24.04
CA SER A 97 -3.85 1.56 -23.95
C SER A 97 -3.00 1.87 -25.18
N GLU A 98 -2.95 0.97 -26.17
CA GLU A 98 -2.22 1.17 -27.43
C GLU A 98 -0.75 1.57 -27.22
N GLY A 99 -0.11 1.07 -26.15
CA GLY A 99 1.29 1.36 -25.81
C GLY A 99 1.50 2.53 -24.84
N ALA A 100 0.45 3.24 -24.43
CA ALA A 100 0.55 4.37 -23.50
C ALA A 100 0.84 3.97 -22.04
N LEU A 101 0.67 2.69 -21.67
CA LEU A 101 0.93 2.20 -20.31
C LEU A 101 2.07 1.18 -20.27
N GLY A 102 2.99 1.37 -19.32
CA GLY A 102 3.99 0.40 -18.90
C GLY A 102 3.60 -0.30 -17.61
N TYR A 103 4.32 -1.37 -17.26
CA TYR A 103 4.08 -2.11 -16.03
C TYR A 103 5.36 -2.72 -15.43
N THR A 104 5.32 -2.96 -14.12
CA THR A 104 6.35 -3.69 -13.36
C THR A 104 5.67 -4.65 -12.40
N ILE A 105 6.20 -5.86 -12.25
CA ILE A 105 5.62 -6.91 -11.42
C ILE A 105 6.60 -7.28 -10.32
N ASN A 106 6.11 -7.25 -9.07
CA ASN A 106 6.83 -7.76 -7.90
C ASN A 106 6.03 -8.87 -7.25
N THR A 107 6.72 -9.88 -6.71
CA THR A 107 6.12 -10.96 -5.91
C THR A 107 6.45 -10.75 -4.44
N SER A 108 5.57 -11.22 -3.57
CA SER A 108 5.78 -11.17 -2.11
C SER A 108 5.02 -12.29 -1.42
N THR A 109 5.31 -12.50 -0.14
CA THR A 109 4.54 -13.40 0.73
C THR A 109 3.84 -12.57 1.78
N ILE A 110 2.51 -12.74 1.89
CA ILE A 110 1.69 -12.05 2.90
C ILE A 110 1.33 -13.05 3.99
N GLN A 111 1.71 -12.72 5.22
CA GLN A 111 1.31 -13.44 6.43
C GLN A 111 -0.11 -13.03 6.82
N LEU A 112 -0.96 -14.02 7.07
CA LEU A 112 -2.36 -13.86 7.43
C LEU A 112 -2.61 -14.61 8.73
N VAL A 113 -3.52 -14.07 9.53
CA VAL A 113 -3.89 -14.64 10.83
C VAL A 113 -5.36 -15.06 10.78
N ASP A 114 -5.63 -16.29 11.18
CA ASP A 114 -6.96 -16.82 11.39
C ASP A 114 -7.19 -17.04 12.89
N GLU A 115 -8.39 -16.74 13.35
CA GLU A 115 -8.86 -17.14 14.67
C GLU A 115 -9.56 -18.50 14.55
N LEU A 116 -9.19 -19.42 15.43
CA LEU A 116 -9.82 -20.72 15.59
C LEU A 116 -10.69 -20.63 16.84
N HIS A 117 -12.01 -20.56 16.65
CA HIS A 117 -12.99 -20.56 17.73
C HIS A 117 -13.37 -22.00 18.03
N PRO A 118 -13.14 -22.53 19.24
CA PRO A 118 -13.53 -23.89 19.57
C PRO A 118 -15.05 -24.07 19.51
N LEU A 119 -15.48 -25.32 19.31
CA LEU A 119 -16.91 -25.67 19.28
C LEU A 119 -17.45 -26.03 20.68
N CYS A 120 -16.57 -26.23 21.65
CA CYS A 120 -16.88 -26.49 23.05
C CYS A 120 -16.36 -25.33 23.92
N ASP A 121 -17.04 -25.03 25.02
CA ASP A 121 -16.72 -23.90 25.90
C ASP A 121 -15.48 -24.14 26.80
N GLU A 122 -14.96 -25.37 26.83
CA GLU A 122 -13.79 -25.76 27.64
C GLU A 122 -12.46 -25.23 27.07
N ASP A 123 -12.42 -24.93 25.76
CA ASP A 123 -11.21 -24.50 25.07
C ASP A 123 -11.23 -22.98 24.80
N ASP A 124 -10.03 -22.38 24.72
CA ASP A 124 -9.85 -20.98 24.37
C ASP A 124 -9.70 -20.74 22.84
N ILE A 125 -9.92 -19.50 22.42
CA ILE A 125 -9.66 -19.07 21.03
C ILE A 125 -8.15 -19.14 20.75
N THR A 126 -7.77 -19.89 19.72
CA THR A 126 -6.37 -19.99 19.27
C THR A 126 -6.16 -19.27 17.92
N PHE A 127 -4.90 -19.01 17.57
CA PHE A 127 -4.54 -18.30 16.33
C PHE A 127 -3.70 -19.17 15.41
N ARG A 128 -4.08 -19.21 14.14
CA ARG A 128 -3.33 -19.88 13.07
C ARG A 128 -2.73 -18.86 12.13
N GLN A 129 -1.42 -18.93 11.91
CA GLN A 129 -0.74 -18.15 10.87
C GLN A 129 -0.71 -18.93 9.55
N ARG A 130 -0.99 -18.24 8.43
CA ARG A 130 -0.88 -18.80 7.08
C ARG A 130 -0.15 -17.83 6.15
N ASN A 131 0.60 -18.36 5.22
CA ASN A 131 1.33 -17.59 4.22
C ASN A 131 0.63 -17.73 2.86
N ASN A 132 0.34 -16.59 2.23
CA ASN A 132 -0.17 -16.56 0.87
C ASN A 132 0.82 -15.84 -0.04
N SER A 133 1.05 -16.39 -1.23
CA SER A 133 1.73 -15.68 -2.30
C SER A 133 0.91 -14.45 -2.72
N ALA A 134 1.61 -13.37 -3.01
CA ALA A 134 1.04 -12.12 -3.46
C ALA A 134 1.82 -11.55 -4.63
N LEU A 135 1.11 -10.78 -5.43
CA LEU A 135 1.59 -10.15 -6.64
C LEU A 135 1.20 -8.68 -6.60
N HIS A 136 2.18 -7.82 -6.87
CA HIS A 136 2.05 -6.37 -6.91
C HIS A 136 2.40 -5.88 -8.31
N ILE A 137 1.39 -5.39 -9.04
CA ILE A 137 1.57 -4.85 -10.39
C ILE A 137 1.52 -3.34 -10.29
N ARG A 138 2.63 -2.69 -10.59
CA ARG A 138 2.66 -1.25 -10.81
C ARG A 138 2.34 -1.01 -12.28
N ILE A 139 1.32 -0.22 -12.56
CA ILE A 139 0.97 0.23 -13.92
C ILE A 139 1.18 1.74 -13.95
N PHE A 140 1.94 2.23 -14.92
CA PHE A 140 2.29 3.64 -15.03
C PHE A 140 2.19 4.11 -16.48
N SER A 141 1.95 5.41 -16.68
CA SER A 141 1.94 5.98 -18.02
C SER A 141 3.36 6.00 -18.60
N ASN A 142 3.55 5.34 -19.74
CA ASN A 142 4.78 5.43 -20.52
C ASN A 142 4.78 6.79 -21.22
N ASN A 143 5.33 7.80 -20.57
CA ASN A 143 5.59 9.04 -21.25
C ASN A 143 6.87 8.88 -22.08
N LEU A 144 6.74 8.95 -23.41
CA LEU A 144 7.83 8.75 -24.37
C LEU A 144 9.00 9.73 -24.17
N PHE A 145 8.79 10.82 -23.42
CA PHE A 145 9.79 11.85 -23.11
C PHE A 145 10.71 11.54 -21.92
N ASN A 146 10.48 10.45 -21.17
CA ASN A 146 11.40 10.01 -20.11
C ASN A 146 12.28 8.87 -20.63
N ILE A 147 13.12 9.18 -21.61
CA ILE A 147 14.28 8.35 -21.92
C ILE A 147 15.31 8.65 -20.83
N ASP A 148 15.58 7.70 -19.94
CA ASP A 148 16.78 7.75 -19.11
C ASP A 148 17.98 7.66 -20.07
N VAL A 149 18.48 8.82 -20.49
CA VAL A 149 19.75 8.93 -21.22
C VAL A 149 20.82 8.47 -20.23
N PRO A 150 21.54 7.35 -20.50
CA PRO A 150 22.64 6.94 -19.65
C PRO A 150 23.63 8.11 -19.59
N GLN A 151 23.88 8.64 -18.39
CA GLN A 151 24.83 9.71 -18.22
C GLN A 151 26.20 9.17 -18.64
N LEU A 152 26.68 9.61 -19.81
CA LEU A 152 28.02 9.25 -20.30
C LEU A 152 29.04 9.57 -19.21
N PRO A 153 30.01 8.68 -18.96
CA PRO A 153 31.02 8.91 -17.93
C PRO A 153 31.71 10.25 -18.22
N ALA A 154 31.82 11.08 -17.17
CA ALA A 154 32.41 12.40 -17.29
C ALA A 154 33.82 12.30 -17.90
N PRO A 155 34.16 13.13 -18.91
CA PRO A 155 35.50 13.13 -19.48
C PRO A 155 36.52 13.44 -18.37
N PRO A 156 37.70 12.78 -18.39
CA PRO A 156 38.72 13.00 -17.37
C PRO A 156 39.10 14.49 -17.34
N ALA A 157 39.11 15.07 -16.15
CA ALA A 157 39.44 16.48 -15.95
C ALA A 157 40.85 16.74 -16.50
N LEU A 158 40.93 17.57 -17.55
CA LEU A 158 42.19 18.10 -18.04
C LEU A 158 42.94 18.80 -16.89
N PRO A 159 44.26 18.61 -16.77
CA PRO A 159 45.04 19.23 -15.71
C PRO A 159 44.96 20.75 -15.83
N LYS A 160 44.47 21.41 -14.78
CA LYS A 160 44.50 22.87 -14.68
C LYS A 160 45.96 23.32 -14.69
N VAL A 161 46.35 24.01 -15.75
CA VAL A 161 47.64 24.72 -15.82
C VAL A 161 47.67 25.71 -14.67
N SER A 162 48.62 25.49 -13.76
CA SER A 162 48.88 26.31 -12.59
C SER A 162 49.28 27.72 -13.03
N GLN A 163 48.34 28.66 -12.99
CA GLN A 163 48.69 30.08 -12.99
C GLN A 163 49.29 30.39 -11.62
N ARG A 164 50.57 30.76 -11.63
CA ARG A 164 51.33 31.15 -10.44
C ARG A 164 50.64 32.34 -9.77
N GLU A 165 50.18 32.16 -8.54
CA GLU A 165 49.80 33.30 -7.68
C GLU A 165 51.05 34.08 -7.25
N PRO A 166 51.00 35.42 -7.19
CA PRO A 166 52.08 36.23 -6.64
C PRO A 166 52.15 36.08 -5.10
N PRO A 167 53.35 36.26 -4.50
CA PRO A 167 53.57 35.93 -3.10
C PRO A 167 52.92 36.94 -2.15
N LYS A 168 52.26 36.44 -1.11
CA LYS A 168 51.81 37.24 0.04
C LYS A 168 52.96 37.47 1.03
N PRO A 169 53.10 38.67 1.62
CA PRO A 169 54.07 38.94 2.68
C PRO A 169 53.77 38.16 3.97
N GLN A 170 54.86 37.76 4.64
CA GLN A 170 54.89 37.00 5.89
C GLN A 170 54.51 37.83 7.14
N GLN A 171 54.13 37.09 8.18
CA GLN A 171 53.42 37.43 9.42
C GLN A 171 54.23 38.28 10.43
N PRO A 172 53.66 38.58 11.62
CA PRO A 172 54.17 37.79 12.74
C PRO A 172 53.11 37.13 13.62
N LYS A 173 53.57 35.98 14.12
CA LYS A 173 52.97 34.97 14.99
C LYS A 173 52.46 35.54 16.32
N GLN A 174 51.31 35.04 16.79
CA GLN A 174 51.11 34.72 18.21
C GLN A 174 50.37 33.38 18.37
N GLN A 175 50.68 32.74 19.47
CA GLN A 175 50.65 31.31 19.74
C GLN A 175 49.32 30.80 20.33
N HIS A 176 48.98 29.55 19.98
CA HIS A 176 48.39 28.49 20.83
C HIS A 176 46.93 28.60 21.32
N GLN A 177 46.03 27.75 20.77
CA GLN A 177 45.34 26.60 21.44
C GLN A 177 44.02 26.22 20.71
N HIS A 178 43.83 24.92 20.46
CA HIS A 178 42.55 24.24 20.11
C HIS A 178 41.95 23.62 21.40
N PRO A 179 40.69 23.10 21.44
CA PRO A 179 39.46 23.47 20.72
C PRO A 179 38.23 23.63 21.68
N GLN A 180 37.28 24.51 21.36
CA GLN A 180 35.91 24.45 21.93
C GLN A 180 34.87 24.37 20.80
N LYS A 181 34.35 23.17 20.52
CA LYS A 181 33.08 22.98 19.79
C LYS A 181 32.28 21.83 20.39
N ALA A 182 31.68 22.10 21.54
CA ALA A 182 30.61 21.28 22.11
C ALA A 182 29.49 22.20 22.62
N ASN A 183 28.81 22.96 21.74
CA ASN A 183 27.70 23.81 22.23
C ASN A 183 26.59 24.17 21.24
N PHE A 184 26.27 23.30 20.26
CA PHE A 184 25.08 23.51 19.40
C PHE A 184 23.93 22.51 19.63
N LYS A 185 24.09 21.49 20.48
CA LYS A 185 23.03 20.49 20.75
C LYS A 185 22.10 20.80 21.94
N LYS A 186 22.39 21.79 22.79
CA LYS A 186 21.57 22.11 23.98
C LYS A 186 20.46 23.15 23.76
N GLN A 187 20.39 23.82 22.61
CA GLN A 187 19.35 24.84 22.37
C GLN A 187 18.06 24.31 21.72
N LYS A 188 18.09 23.18 20.99
CA LYS A 188 16.86 22.60 20.38
C LYS A 188 15.97 21.82 21.35
N ALA A 189 16.49 21.31 22.47
CA ALA A 189 15.71 20.51 23.42
C ALA A 189 14.76 21.35 24.31
N LYS A 190 15.09 22.62 24.59
CA LYS A 190 14.27 23.48 25.46
C LYS A 190 13.02 24.04 24.74
N ALA A 191 13.03 24.16 23.41
CA ALA A 191 11.90 24.67 22.64
C ALA A 191 10.74 23.66 22.53
N ALA A 192 11.04 22.37 22.37
CA ALA A 192 10.03 21.31 22.21
C ALA A 192 9.21 21.05 23.49
N LYS A 193 9.81 21.22 24.68
CA LYS A 193 9.12 21.00 25.97
C LYS A 193 8.11 22.11 26.28
N LYS A 194 8.35 23.34 25.82
CA LYS A 194 7.46 24.50 26.04
C LYS A 194 6.19 24.45 25.17
N GLN A 195 6.24 23.83 23.99
CA GLN A 195 5.07 23.69 23.12
C GLN A 195 4.10 22.60 23.59
N LYS A 196 4.60 21.46 24.10
CA LYS A 196 3.74 20.39 24.64
C LYS A 196 2.95 20.83 25.89
N ALA A 197 3.53 21.66 26.76
CA ALA A 197 2.85 22.15 27.95
C ALA A 197 1.69 23.13 27.63
N LYS A 198 1.80 23.94 26.56
CA LYS A 198 0.73 24.86 26.15
C LYS A 198 -0.47 24.13 25.53
N ALA A 199 -0.23 23.04 24.80
CA ALA A 199 -1.31 22.24 24.21
C ALA A 199 -2.18 21.52 25.27
N ALA A 200 -1.54 20.95 26.30
CA ALA A 200 -2.25 20.26 27.38
C ALA A 200 -3.14 21.21 28.22
N LYS A 201 -2.70 22.46 28.43
CA LYS A 201 -3.49 23.45 29.17
C LYS A 201 -4.72 23.94 28.37
N LYS A 202 -4.63 23.98 27.03
CA LYS A 202 -5.75 24.35 26.16
C LYS A 202 -6.85 23.27 26.15
N GLN A 203 -6.46 21.99 26.07
CA GLN A 203 -7.43 20.88 26.06
C GLN A 203 -8.19 20.75 27.40
N LYS A 204 -7.53 20.99 28.54
CA LYS A 204 -8.21 20.98 29.85
C LYS A 204 -9.22 22.13 30.00
N ALA A 205 -8.95 23.31 29.44
CA ALA A 205 -9.88 24.44 29.49
C ALA A 205 -11.12 24.21 28.62
N GLU A 206 -10.97 23.52 27.49
CA GLU A 206 -12.08 23.22 26.58
C GLU A 206 -13.00 22.12 27.13
N ALA A 207 -12.44 21.10 27.79
CA ALA A 207 -13.21 20.06 28.47
C ALA A 207 -14.06 20.64 29.63
N ALA A 208 -13.50 21.55 30.41
CA ALA A 208 -14.22 22.21 31.51
C ALA A 208 -15.37 23.10 31.01
N LYS A 209 -15.25 23.72 29.83
CA LYS A 209 -16.34 24.49 29.21
C LYS A 209 -17.48 23.59 28.72
N LYS A 210 -17.17 22.42 28.16
CA LYS A 210 -18.20 21.46 27.72
C LYS A 210 -19.00 20.89 28.89
N GLN A 211 -18.33 20.51 29.98
CA GLN A 211 -19.02 19.99 31.16
C GLN A 211 -19.94 21.02 31.83
N LYS A 212 -19.55 22.31 31.86
CA LYS A 212 -20.42 23.38 32.36
C LYS A 212 -21.64 23.66 31.45
N ALA A 213 -21.51 23.48 30.14
CA ALA A 213 -22.62 23.63 29.21
C ALA A 213 -23.64 22.48 29.33
N GLU A 214 -23.15 21.27 29.59
CA GLU A 214 -23.99 20.07 29.77
C GLU A 214 -24.75 20.09 31.10
N ALA A 215 -24.10 20.51 32.19
CA ALA A 215 -24.76 20.68 33.50
C ALA A 215 -25.83 21.79 33.49
N LYS A 216 -25.73 22.78 32.59
CA LYS A 216 -26.74 23.84 32.46
C LYS A 216 -27.97 23.39 31.66
N LYS A 217 -27.85 22.35 30.81
CA LYS A 217 -28.98 21.73 30.11
C LYS A 217 -29.84 20.84 31.01
N GLN A 218 -29.24 20.21 32.03
CA GLN A 218 -29.97 19.32 32.95
C GLN A 218 -30.78 20.06 34.03
N LYS A 219 -30.59 21.37 34.22
CA LYS A 219 -31.34 22.20 35.18
C LYS A 219 -32.55 22.92 34.58
N ASN A 220 -32.85 22.71 33.30
CA ASN A 220 -33.93 23.40 32.57
C ASN A 220 -35.01 22.43 32.01
N THR A 221 -35.07 21.24 32.58
CA THR A 221 -36.13 20.22 32.46
C THR A 221 -36.61 19.92 33.87
#